data_AF-A0A4Q9LCX6-F1
#
_entry.id   AF-A0A4Q9LCX6-F1
#
_cell.length_a   1.000
_cell.length_b   1.000
_cell.length_c   1.000
_cell.angle_alpha   90.00
_cell.angle_beta   90.00
_cell.angle_gamma   90.00
#
_symmetry.space_group_name_H-M   'P 1'
#
loop_
_entity.id
_entity.type
_entity.pdbx_description
1 polymer ?
#
loop_
_entity_poly.entity_id
_entity_poly.type
_entity_poly.pdbx_seq_one_letter_code
_entity_poly.pdbx_strand_id
1 'polypeptide(L)'
;MLNDIKYQIKKTGVYFVVSLNKIMRKMYTPNQFLEFMVDTNHYYKQFLNYIKIYEQRNSLPKIKLKIMNISENLKDLKVYGYNNDNDVFTVIFHIKYGIIGVSTMFRELDAEAMRFIANVPIESQIEQIEIFLSLYYDYKWRVCDLCLSYLSIPHYLPPLIRTIQQNYVSARHKCCDEIKCELDFYSDPEIRMPDGV
;
A
#
# COMPACT_ATOMS: atom_id res chain seq x y z
N MET A 1 12.52 1.47 -18.01
CA MET A 1 13.14 0.39 -17.21
C MET A 1 13.09 0.59 -15.69
N LEU A 2 12.91 1.81 -15.17
CA LEU A 2 12.81 2.05 -13.71
C LEU A 2 11.54 1.45 -13.06
N ASN A 3 10.52 1.13 -13.85
CA ASN A 3 9.17 0.77 -13.38
C ASN A 3 8.90 -0.76 -13.40
N ASP A 4 9.96 -1.57 -13.45
CA ASP A 4 9.87 -3.03 -13.46
C ASP A 4 10.21 -3.62 -12.08
N ILE A 5 9.43 -4.59 -11.61
CA ILE A 5 9.62 -5.20 -10.28
C ILE A 5 10.98 -5.91 -10.15
N LYS A 6 11.48 -6.58 -11.19
CA LYS A 6 12.79 -7.24 -11.15
C LYS A 6 13.90 -6.22 -11.07
N TYR A 7 13.74 -5.07 -11.75
CA TYR A 7 14.65 -3.94 -11.59
C TYR A 7 14.68 -3.43 -10.14
N GLN A 8 13.52 -3.27 -9.48
CA GLN A 8 13.47 -2.82 -8.08
C GLN A 8 14.13 -3.83 -7.12
N ILE A 9 13.89 -5.13 -7.31
CA ILE A 9 14.57 -6.19 -6.55
C ILE A 9 16.09 -6.10 -6.73
N LYS A 10 16.56 -5.99 -7.98
CA LYS A 10 17.99 -5.86 -8.27
C LYS A 10 18.58 -4.61 -7.61
N LYS A 11 17.91 -3.47 -7.74
CA LYS A 11 18.36 -2.17 -7.21
C LYS A 11 18.49 -2.22 -5.68
N THR A 12 17.45 -2.66 -4.99
CA THR A 12 17.43 -2.74 -3.51
C THR A 12 18.40 -3.81 -2.99
N GLY A 13 18.54 -4.94 -3.69
CA GLY A 13 19.56 -5.94 -3.37
C GLY A 13 20.99 -5.39 -3.47
N VAL A 14 21.28 -4.59 -4.50
CA VAL A 14 22.57 -3.90 -4.63
C VAL A 14 22.79 -2.92 -3.47
N TYR A 15 21.79 -2.12 -3.10
CA TYR A 15 21.91 -1.19 -1.95
C TYR A 15 22.16 -1.93 -0.64
N PHE A 16 21.49 -3.05 -0.40
CA PHE A 16 21.73 -3.88 0.76
C PHE A 16 23.18 -4.38 0.82
N VAL A 17 23.69 -4.95 -0.29
CA VAL A 17 25.08 -5.44 -0.36
C VAL A 17 26.10 -4.30 -0.19
N VAL A 18 25.85 -3.15 -0.80
CA VAL A 18 26.71 -1.96 -0.65
C VAL A 18 26.68 -1.46 0.80
N SER A 19 25.53 -1.50 1.47
CA SER A 19 25.42 -1.16 2.88
C SER A 19 26.24 -2.12 3.74
N LEU A 20 26.14 -3.43 3.51
CA LEU A 20 26.95 -4.45 4.20
C LEU A 20 28.45 -4.20 4.07
N ASN A 21 28.93 -3.76 2.90
CA ASN A 21 30.35 -3.42 2.72
C ASN A 21 30.83 -2.28 3.63
N LYS A 22 29.94 -1.44 4.17
CA LYS A 22 30.30 -0.43 5.17
C LYS A 22 30.82 -1.07 6.46
N ILE A 23 30.47 -2.32 6.78
CA ILE A 23 30.98 -3.05 7.95
C ILE A 23 32.50 -3.22 7.93
N MET A 24 33.10 -3.27 6.73
CA MET A 24 34.55 -3.40 6.58
C MET A 24 35.31 -2.09 6.87
N ARG A 25 34.59 -0.97 7.03
CA ARG A 25 35.19 0.33 7.34
C ARG A 25 35.43 0.45 8.84
N LYS A 26 36.45 1.21 9.25
CA LYS A 26 36.64 1.55 10.66
C LYS A 26 35.45 2.40 11.14
N MET A 27 34.82 1.95 12.23
CA MET A 27 33.80 2.69 12.97
C MET A 27 34.41 3.11 14.30
N TYR A 28 34.29 4.40 14.63
CA TYR A 28 34.94 5.01 15.80
C TYR A 28 33.97 5.30 16.93
N THR A 29 32.67 5.27 16.66
CA THR A 29 31.63 5.60 17.64
C THR A 29 30.49 4.60 17.57
N PRO A 30 29.79 4.34 18.69
CA PRO A 30 28.56 3.55 18.70
C PRO A 30 27.48 4.08 17.74
N ASN A 31 27.38 5.41 17.57
CA ASN A 31 26.41 6.03 16.66
C ASN A 31 26.66 5.64 15.20
N GLN A 32 27.91 5.59 14.75
CA GLN A 32 28.24 5.13 13.39
C GLN A 32 27.86 3.67 13.16
N PHE A 33 27.97 2.83 14.19
CA PHE A 33 27.54 1.44 14.12
C PHE A 33 26.00 1.34 14.09
N LEU A 34 25.30 2.13 14.91
CA LEU A 34 23.85 2.19 14.92
C LEU A 34 23.29 2.66 13.57
N GLU A 35 23.82 3.74 13.01
CA GLU A 35 23.45 4.25 11.67
C GLU A 35 23.65 3.16 10.59
N PHE A 36 24.79 2.47 10.61
CA PHE A 36 25.05 1.35 9.71
C PHE A 36 24.00 0.24 9.85
N MET A 37 23.64 -0.15 11.08
CA MET A 37 22.66 -1.20 11.33
C MET A 37 21.27 -0.80 10.85
N VAL A 38 20.86 0.45 11.10
CA VAL A 38 19.57 1.00 10.67
C VAL A 38 19.48 1.05 9.15
N ASP A 39 20.48 1.64 8.47
CA ASP A 39 20.56 1.69 7.01
C ASP A 39 20.48 0.29 6.39
N THR A 40 21.28 -0.63 6.92
CA THR A 40 21.38 -2.00 6.39
C THR A 40 20.08 -2.75 6.57
N ASN A 41 19.44 -2.64 7.73
CA ASN A 41 18.13 -3.22 7.98
C ASN A 41 17.05 -2.61 7.09
N HIS A 42 17.09 -1.30 6.84
CA HIS A 42 16.17 -0.63 5.94
C HIS A 42 16.27 -1.18 4.52
N TYR A 43 17.48 -1.25 3.93
CA TYR A 43 17.67 -1.80 2.59
C TYR A 43 17.35 -3.30 2.51
N TYR A 44 17.67 -4.08 3.55
CA TYR A 44 17.29 -5.48 3.65
C TYR A 44 15.77 -5.66 3.60
N LYS A 45 15.03 -4.90 4.41
CA LYS A 45 13.56 -4.96 4.43
C LYS A 45 12.96 -4.48 3.11
N GLN A 46 13.50 -3.43 2.47
CA GLN A 46 13.07 -3.01 1.14
C GLN A 46 13.24 -4.11 0.10
N PHE A 47 14.40 -4.77 0.10
CA PHE A 47 14.68 -5.89 -0.79
C PHE A 47 13.69 -7.04 -0.59
N LEU A 48 13.45 -7.46 0.65
CA LEU A 48 12.48 -8.50 0.97
C LEU A 48 11.04 -8.10 0.60
N ASN A 49 10.65 -6.84 0.82
CA ASN A 49 9.32 -6.36 0.48
C ASN A 49 9.08 -6.48 -1.04
N TYR A 50 10.04 -6.10 -1.88
CA TYR A 50 9.94 -6.25 -3.32
C TYR A 50 9.93 -7.72 -3.78
N ILE A 51 10.65 -8.61 -3.10
CA ILE A 51 10.55 -10.06 -3.35
C ILE A 51 9.13 -10.55 -3.05
N LYS A 52 8.57 -10.19 -1.88
CA LYS A 52 7.21 -10.57 -1.49
C LYS A 52 6.18 -10.07 -2.50
N ILE A 53 6.30 -8.83 -2.97
CA ILE A 53 5.46 -8.27 -4.03
C ILE A 53 5.60 -9.09 -5.31
N TYR A 54 6.82 -9.48 -5.70
CA TYR A 54 7.05 -10.28 -6.90
C TYR A 54 6.44 -11.68 -6.82
N GLU A 55 6.55 -12.34 -5.67
CA GLU A 55 5.95 -13.66 -5.44
C GLU A 55 4.43 -13.57 -5.44
N GLN A 56 3.88 -12.50 -4.88
CA GLN A 56 2.45 -12.29 -4.75
C GLN A 56 1.81 -11.57 -5.96
N ARG A 57 2.58 -11.07 -6.94
CA ARG A 57 2.01 -10.33 -8.10
C ARG A 57 1.05 -11.18 -8.93
N ASN A 58 1.28 -12.48 -8.99
CA ASN A 58 0.40 -13.43 -9.69
C ASN A 58 -0.89 -13.71 -8.91
N SER A 59 -0.95 -13.29 -7.65
CA SER A 59 -2.08 -13.45 -6.74
C SER A 59 -2.93 -12.20 -6.56
N LEU A 60 -2.58 -11.05 -7.16
CA LEU A 60 -3.46 -9.87 -7.15
C LEU A 60 -4.71 -10.21 -7.95
N PRO A 61 -5.83 -10.54 -7.30
CA PRO A 61 -7.00 -10.99 -7.99
C PRO A 61 -7.69 -9.78 -8.60
N LYS A 62 -8.23 -9.98 -9.80
CA LYS A 62 -9.20 -9.04 -10.34
C LYS A 62 -10.47 -9.21 -9.55
N ILE A 63 -10.80 -8.21 -8.75
CA ILE A 63 -12.05 -8.19 -8.02
C ILE A 63 -13.19 -8.12 -9.03
N LYS A 64 -14.13 -9.04 -8.89
CA LYS A 64 -15.38 -9.05 -9.63
C LYS A 64 -16.52 -9.11 -8.65
N LEU A 65 -17.27 -8.03 -8.59
CA LEU A 65 -18.38 -7.86 -7.69
C LEU A 65 -19.56 -8.70 -8.20
N LYS A 66 -20.19 -9.45 -7.30
CA LYS A 66 -21.39 -10.23 -7.59
C LYS A 66 -22.58 -9.53 -6.97
N ILE A 67 -23.72 -9.59 -7.65
CA ILE A 67 -24.98 -9.13 -7.05
C ILE A 67 -25.29 -10.06 -5.88
N MET A 68 -25.38 -9.50 -4.68
CA MET A 68 -25.68 -10.22 -3.45
C MET A 68 -27.16 -10.16 -3.10
N ASN A 69 -27.79 -9.01 -3.32
CA ASN A 69 -29.21 -8.81 -3.03
C ASN A 69 -29.80 -7.77 -3.97
N ILE A 70 -31.04 -8.04 -4.39
CA ILE A 70 -31.95 -7.06 -4.99
C ILE A 70 -33.06 -6.91 -3.95
N SER A 71 -33.18 -5.74 -3.32
CA SER A 71 -34.26 -5.53 -2.38
C SER A 71 -35.57 -5.51 -3.18
N GLU A 72 -36.47 -6.46 -2.93
CA GLU A 72 -37.77 -6.53 -3.60
C GLU A 72 -38.61 -5.24 -3.37
N ASN A 73 -38.38 -4.58 -2.23
CA ASN A 73 -39.05 -3.33 -1.85
C ASN A 73 -38.34 -2.07 -2.36
N LEU A 74 -37.08 -2.17 -2.79
CA LEU A 74 -36.28 -1.06 -3.33
C LEU A 74 -35.71 -1.50 -4.68
N LYS A 75 -36.59 -1.59 -5.69
CA LYS A 75 -36.27 -2.03 -7.06
C LYS A 75 -35.12 -1.25 -7.71
N ASP A 76 -34.88 -0.04 -7.23
CA ASP A 76 -33.86 0.87 -7.74
C ASP A 76 -32.48 0.64 -7.12
N LEU A 77 -32.37 -0.21 -6.09
CA LEU A 77 -31.14 -0.49 -5.36
C LEU A 77 -30.62 -1.91 -5.63
N LYS A 78 -29.32 -2.00 -5.88
CA LYS A 78 -28.56 -3.24 -6.04
C LYS A 78 -27.40 -3.25 -5.05
N VAL A 79 -27.24 -4.38 -4.35
CA VAL A 79 -26.08 -4.60 -3.49
C VAL A 79 -25.14 -5.55 -4.21
N TYR A 80 -23.94 -5.06 -4.46
CA TYR A 80 -22.83 -5.78 -5.04
C TYR A 80 -21.85 -6.14 -3.92
N GLY A 81 -21.25 -7.31 -3.99
CA GLY A 81 -20.19 -7.64 -3.07
C GLY A 81 -19.19 -8.65 -3.59
N TYR A 82 -18.04 -8.65 -2.93
CA TYR A 82 -16.94 -9.55 -3.14
C TYR A 82 -16.56 -10.12 -1.79
N ASN A 83 -16.44 -11.43 -1.71
CA ASN A 83 -16.08 -12.15 -0.50
C ASN A 83 -15.04 -13.22 -0.85
N ASN A 84 -13.92 -13.20 -0.14
CA ASN A 84 -12.97 -14.30 -0.06
C ASN A 84 -12.65 -14.57 1.42
N ASP A 85 -11.81 -15.56 1.70
CA ASP A 85 -11.48 -15.97 3.08
C ASP A 85 -10.98 -14.82 3.99
N ASN A 86 -10.46 -13.74 3.41
CA ASN A 86 -9.85 -12.63 4.14
C ASN A 86 -10.59 -11.29 3.99
N ASP A 87 -11.31 -11.04 2.90
CA ASP A 87 -11.81 -9.73 2.51
C ASP A 87 -13.29 -9.75 2.13
N VAL A 88 -14.01 -8.75 2.63
CA VAL A 88 -15.41 -8.50 2.30
C VAL A 88 -15.54 -7.06 1.83
N PHE A 89 -15.87 -6.90 0.55
CA PHE A 89 -16.21 -5.62 -0.06
C PHE A 89 -17.68 -5.59 -0.40
N THR A 90 -18.36 -4.50 -0.07
CA THR A 90 -19.76 -4.27 -0.41
C THR A 90 -19.92 -2.91 -1.07
N VAL A 91 -20.71 -2.87 -2.14
CA VAL A 91 -21.02 -1.66 -2.91
C VAL A 91 -22.52 -1.56 -3.07
N ILE A 92 -23.09 -0.40 -2.71
CA ILE A 92 -24.51 -0.10 -2.84
C ILE A 92 -24.67 0.80 -4.05
N PHE A 93 -25.43 0.33 -5.04
CA PHE A 93 -25.66 1.00 -6.30
C PHE A 93 -27.14 1.32 -6.49
N HIS A 94 -27.44 2.56 -6.86
CA HIS A 94 -28.77 3.04 -7.22
C HIS A 94 -28.85 3.28 -8.73
N ILE A 95 -29.87 2.74 -9.41
CA ILE A 95 -29.97 2.80 -10.88
C ILE A 95 -29.93 4.21 -11.46
N LYS A 96 -30.42 5.21 -10.71
CA LYS A 96 -30.45 6.63 -11.12
C LYS A 96 -29.28 7.47 -10.60
N TYR A 97 -28.67 7.06 -9.49
CA TYR A 97 -27.69 7.90 -8.77
C TYR A 97 -26.28 7.28 -8.74
N GLY A 98 -26.12 6.06 -9.25
CA GLY A 98 -24.86 5.35 -9.22
C GLY A 98 -24.52 4.77 -7.84
N ILE A 99 -23.23 4.63 -7.56
CA ILE A 99 -22.70 4.15 -6.28
C ILE A 99 -22.98 5.19 -5.20
N ILE A 100 -23.73 4.79 -4.17
CA ILE A 100 -24.07 5.63 -3.02
C ILE A 100 -23.39 5.17 -1.73
N GLY A 101 -22.72 4.01 -1.76
CA GLY A 101 -21.97 3.51 -0.61
C GLY A 101 -20.98 2.43 -1.01
N VAL A 102 -19.81 2.46 -0.37
CA VAL A 102 -18.76 1.44 -0.43
C VAL A 102 -18.39 1.08 1.01
N SER A 103 -18.17 -0.20 1.26
CA SER A 103 -17.70 -0.71 2.55
C SER A 103 -16.62 -1.77 2.32
N THR A 104 -15.40 -1.45 2.74
CA THR A 104 -14.24 -2.34 2.71
C THR A 104 -13.75 -2.72 4.09
N MET A 105 -14.52 -2.42 5.14
CA MET A 105 -14.12 -2.52 6.55
C MET A 105 -12.97 -1.55 6.94
N PHE A 106 -12.64 -0.62 6.06
CA PHE A 106 -11.58 0.36 6.27
C PHE A 106 -12.04 1.72 5.75
N ARG A 107 -12.44 2.58 6.69
CA ARG A 107 -13.20 3.81 6.42
C ARG A 107 -12.48 4.75 5.46
N GLU A 108 -11.16 4.80 5.53
CA GLU A 108 -10.36 5.66 4.69
C GLU A 108 -10.33 5.18 3.23
N LEU A 109 -10.28 3.86 3.01
CA LEU A 109 -10.40 3.28 1.67
C LEU A 109 -11.82 3.46 1.12
N ASP A 110 -12.85 3.39 1.98
CA ASP A 110 -14.23 3.72 1.59
C ASP A 110 -14.37 5.17 1.12
N ALA A 111 -13.76 6.10 1.86
CA ALA A 111 -13.77 7.52 1.49
C ALA A 111 -13.05 7.76 0.16
N GLU A 112 -11.89 7.12 -0.05
CA GLU A 112 -11.13 7.26 -1.30
C GLU A 112 -11.84 6.61 -2.48
N ALA A 113 -12.46 5.44 -2.28
CA ALA A 113 -13.31 4.79 -3.26
C ALA A 113 -14.47 5.70 -3.70
N MET A 114 -15.17 6.31 -2.73
CA MET A 114 -16.26 7.24 -3.00
C MET A 114 -15.80 8.49 -3.76
N ARG A 115 -14.61 9.05 -3.44
CA ARG A 115 -14.02 10.16 -4.20
C ARG A 115 -13.66 9.76 -5.63
N PHE A 116 -13.08 8.58 -5.80
CA PHE A 116 -12.69 8.05 -7.10
C PHE A 116 -13.91 7.90 -8.03
N ILE A 117 -15.03 7.34 -7.53
CA ILE A 117 -16.23 7.10 -8.35
C ILE A 117 -17.07 8.36 -8.61
N ALA A 118 -16.87 9.44 -7.84
CA ALA A 118 -17.74 10.63 -7.91
C ALA A 118 -17.73 11.30 -9.29
N ASN A 119 -16.64 11.16 -10.04
CA ASN A 119 -16.48 11.73 -11.38
C ASN A 119 -16.64 10.70 -12.52
N VAL A 120 -17.04 9.47 -12.20
CA VAL A 120 -17.19 8.38 -13.17
C VAL A 120 -18.66 8.30 -13.64
N PRO A 121 -18.92 8.19 -14.96
CA PRO A 121 -20.28 7.96 -15.48
C PRO A 121 -20.94 6.71 -14.86
N ILE A 122 -22.22 6.80 -14.51
CA ILE A 122 -22.97 5.77 -13.74
C ILE A 122 -22.82 4.38 -14.38
N GLU A 123 -22.92 4.32 -15.71
CA GLU A 123 -22.80 3.11 -16.52
C GLU A 123 -21.44 2.40 -16.39
N SER A 124 -20.38 3.15 -16.06
CA SER A 124 -19.01 2.64 -15.90
C SER A 124 -18.61 2.45 -14.43
N GLN A 125 -19.40 2.94 -13.47
CA GLN A 125 -18.99 2.98 -12.06
C GLN A 125 -18.68 1.60 -11.47
N ILE A 126 -19.46 0.57 -11.82
CA ILE A 126 -19.21 -0.80 -11.30
C ILE A 126 -17.87 -1.36 -11.82
N GLU A 127 -17.56 -1.17 -13.10
CA GLU A 127 -16.28 -1.63 -13.64
C GLU A 127 -15.11 -0.84 -13.05
N GLN A 128 -15.26 0.48 -12.92
CA GLN A 128 -14.21 1.33 -12.38
C GLN A 128 -13.95 1.04 -10.89
N ILE A 129 -15.00 0.81 -10.08
CA ILE A 129 -14.80 0.45 -8.67
C ILE A 129 -14.17 -0.92 -8.51
N GLU A 130 -14.47 -1.90 -9.37
CA GLU A 130 -13.78 -3.19 -9.38
C GLU A 130 -12.27 -3.04 -9.64
N ILE A 131 -11.89 -2.20 -10.62
CA ILE A 131 -10.49 -1.87 -10.90
C ILE A 131 -9.85 -1.22 -9.68
N PHE A 132 -10.50 -0.20 -9.11
CA PHE A 132 -10.02 0.50 -7.93
C PHE A 132 -9.76 -0.47 -6.78
N LEU A 133 -10.77 -1.25 -6.38
CA LEU A 133 -10.64 -2.21 -5.28
C LEU A 133 -9.52 -3.22 -5.55
N SER A 134 -9.33 -3.64 -6.81
CA SER A 134 -8.27 -4.59 -7.18
C SER A 134 -6.87 -4.02 -6.90
N LEU A 135 -6.67 -2.71 -7.02
CA LEU A 135 -5.41 -2.04 -6.68
C LEU A 135 -5.11 -2.05 -5.18
N TYR A 136 -6.15 -2.21 -4.36
CA TYR A 136 -6.08 -2.21 -2.91
C TYR A 136 -6.31 -3.60 -2.31
N TYR A 137 -6.30 -4.68 -3.09
CA TYR A 137 -6.50 -6.03 -2.56
C TYR A 137 -5.52 -6.39 -1.42
N ASP A 138 -4.29 -5.87 -1.49
CA ASP A 138 -3.24 -6.12 -0.50
C ASP A 138 -3.23 -5.13 0.67
N TYR A 139 -4.24 -4.26 0.81
CA TYR A 139 -4.20 -3.11 1.73
C TYR A 139 -3.91 -3.45 3.20
N LYS A 140 -4.26 -4.66 3.65
CA LYS A 140 -4.04 -5.11 5.04
C LYS A 140 -2.57 -5.36 5.39
N TRP A 141 -1.76 -5.76 4.41
CA TRP A 141 -0.36 -6.13 4.64
C TRP A 141 0.63 -5.30 3.82
N ARG A 142 0.13 -4.46 2.90
CA ARG A 142 0.99 -3.64 2.06
C ARG A 142 1.49 -2.41 2.82
N VAL A 143 2.81 -2.31 2.93
CA VAL A 143 3.52 -1.13 3.44
C VAL A 143 3.95 -0.22 2.30
N CYS A 144 4.38 1.00 2.63
CA CYS A 144 5.02 1.88 1.67
C CYS A 144 6.28 1.22 1.09
N ASP A 145 6.38 1.13 -0.23
CA ASP A 145 7.51 0.53 -0.92
C ASP A 145 8.86 1.26 -0.68
N LEU A 146 8.81 2.50 -0.16
CA LEU A 146 9.98 3.32 0.16
C LEU A 146 10.30 3.31 1.66
N CYS A 147 9.45 3.90 2.51
CA CYS A 147 9.77 4.02 3.94
C CYS A 147 9.40 2.80 4.77
N LEU A 148 8.69 1.82 4.21
CA LEU A 148 8.25 0.58 4.86
C LEU A 148 7.29 0.76 6.04
N SER A 149 6.74 1.95 6.23
CA SER A 149 5.68 2.23 7.20
C SER A 149 4.29 1.98 6.61
N TYR A 150 3.35 1.58 7.47
CA TYR A 150 1.91 1.55 7.20
C TYR A 150 1.24 2.91 7.43
N LEU A 151 1.84 3.77 8.28
CA LEU A 151 1.17 4.93 8.85
C LEU A 151 1.55 6.22 8.13
N SER A 152 0.49 6.92 7.73
CA SER A 152 0.39 8.39 7.60
C SER A 152 1.03 9.15 8.75
N ILE A 153 2.05 9.97 8.52
CA ILE A 153 2.35 11.15 9.35
C ILE A 153 1.01 11.88 9.66
N PRO A 154 0.82 12.51 10.85
CA PRO A 154 -0.42 13.21 11.15
C PRO A 154 -0.75 14.15 9.99
N HIS A 155 -1.98 14.09 9.48
CA HIS A 155 -2.54 14.83 8.33
C HIS A 155 -2.59 14.15 6.95
N TYR A 156 -2.01 12.96 6.76
CA TYR A 156 -2.17 12.20 5.50
C TYR A 156 -2.61 10.76 5.78
N LEU A 157 -3.86 10.55 6.17
CA LEU A 157 -4.32 9.21 6.48
C LEU A 157 -4.29 8.28 5.23
N PRO A 158 -4.18 6.95 5.46
CA PRO A 158 -4.28 5.90 4.44
C PRO A 158 -5.49 6.05 3.49
N PRO A 159 -5.58 5.25 2.42
CA PRO A 159 -4.64 4.20 2.04
C PRO A 159 -3.39 4.76 1.31
N LEU A 160 -2.35 3.94 1.22
CA LEU A 160 -1.17 4.26 0.40
C LEU A 160 -1.59 4.54 -1.05
N ILE A 161 -1.02 5.58 -1.66
CA ILE A 161 -1.24 5.89 -3.07
C ILE A 161 -0.80 4.70 -3.91
N ARG A 162 -1.69 4.29 -4.82
CA ARG A 162 -1.45 3.20 -5.76
C ARG A 162 -1.11 3.74 -7.12
N THR A 163 0.01 3.28 -7.68
CA THR A 163 0.41 3.63 -9.04
C THR A 163 0.67 2.36 -9.83
N ILE A 164 0.04 2.26 -10.99
CA ILE A 164 0.26 1.14 -11.91
C ILE A 164 1.65 1.31 -12.51
N GLN A 165 2.52 0.35 -12.25
CA GLN A 165 3.84 0.25 -12.86
C GLN A 165 3.78 -0.76 -14.00
N GLN A 166 4.90 -1.06 -14.63
CA GLN A 166 4.92 -1.91 -15.83
C GLN A 166 4.37 -3.31 -15.57
N ASN A 167 4.66 -3.90 -14.41
CA ASN A 167 4.26 -5.27 -14.08
C ASN A 167 3.97 -5.51 -12.59
N TYR A 168 3.72 -4.43 -11.84
CA TYR A 168 3.25 -4.46 -10.46
C TYR A 168 2.51 -3.16 -10.14
N VAL A 169 1.85 -3.10 -8.99
CA VAL A 169 1.27 -1.86 -8.44
C VAL A 169 2.17 -1.39 -7.32
N SER A 170 2.70 -0.17 -7.41
CA SER A 170 3.46 0.44 -6.32
C SER A 170 2.51 1.03 -5.28
N ALA A 171 2.92 0.99 -4.02
CA ALA A 171 2.17 1.54 -2.89
C ALA A 171 3.07 2.50 -2.10
N ARG A 172 2.74 3.79 -2.08
CA ARG A 172 3.58 4.80 -1.42
C ARG A 172 2.77 5.86 -0.69
N HIS A 173 3.37 6.45 0.34
CA HIS A 173 2.82 7.67 0.91
C HIS A 173 2.98 8.81 -0.08
N LYS A 174 2.05 9.78 -0.03
CA LYS A 174 2.15 11.00 -0.84
C LYS A 174 3.49 11.72 -0.65
N CYS A 175 3.94 11.86 0.59
CA CYS A 175 5.23 12.47 0.92
C CYS A 175 6.44 11.67 0.40
N CYS A 176 6.31 10.34 0.30
CA CYS A 176 7.37 9.47 -0.24
C CYS A 176 7.50 9.57 -1.77
N ASP A 177 6.44 9.98 -2.48
CA ASP A 177 6.51 10.23 -3.92
C ASP A 177 7.03 11.64 -4.25
N GLU A 178 6.83 12.63 -3.38
CA GLU A 178 7.23 14.03 -3.59
C GLU A 178 8.66 14.37 -3.13
N ILE A 179 9.51 13.39 -2.79
CA ILE A 179 10.87 13.61 -2.25
C ILE A 179 10.83 14.53 -1.01
N LYS A 180 9.82 14.35 -0.14
CA LYS A 180 9.69 15.05 1.15
C LYS A 180 9.36 14.08 2.27
N CYS A 181 10.02 12.93 2.25
CA CYS A 181 9.98 11.98 3.34
C CYS A 181 11.40 11.83 3.88
N GLU A 182 11.98 12.95 4.31
CA GLU A 182 12.95 12.91 5.40
C GLU A 182 12.13 12.64 6.66
N LEU A 183 11.66 11.40 6.81
CA LEU A 183 11.22 10.94 8.10
C LEU A 183 12.50 10.66 8.88
N ASP A 184 12.74 11.50 9.88
CA ASP A 184 13.68 11.27 10.95
C ASP A 184 13.58 9.81 11.43
N PHE A 185 14.47 8.95 10.94
CA PHE A 185 14.63 7.58 11.41
C PHE A 185 15.08 7.51 12.89
N TYR A 186 15.21 8.65 13.56
CA TYR A 186 15.70 8.82 14.93
C TYR A 186 14.60 8.94 15.99
N SER A 187 13.31 8.87 15.64
CA SER A 187 12.21 9.01 16.60
C SER A 187 11.41 7.73 16.82
N ASP A 188 12.06 6.57 16.86
CA ASP A 188 11.47 5.40 17.50
C ASP A 188 11.76 5.47 19.01
N PRO A 189 10.77 5.72 19.89
CA PRO A 189 11.00 5.88 21.33
C PRO A 189 11.50 4.59 21.99
N GLU A 190 11.42 3.44 21.31
CA GLU A 190 11.82 2.13 21.84
C GLU A 190 13.32 1.85 21.72
N ILE A 191 14.10 2.70 21.03
CA ILE A 191 15.57 2.64 21.04
C ILE A 191 16.12 3.65 22.04
N ARG A 192 15.61 3.63 23.29
CA ARG A 192 16.41 4.12 24.41
C ARG A 192 17.34 2.99 24.80
N MET A 193 18.63 3.13 24.49
CA MET A 193 19.64 2.36 25.22
C MET A 193 19.40 2.62 26.71
N PRO A 194 19.38 1.58 27.57
CA PRO A 194 19.31 1.82 29.00
C PRO A 194 20.51 2.69 29.39
N ASP A 195 20.23 3.80 30.07
CA ASP A 195 21.26 4.68 30.59
C ASP A 195 22.17 3.86 31.54
N GLY A 196 23.40 3.61 31.09
CA GLY A 196 24.49 3.05 31.90
C GLY A 196 24.64 1.53 31.86
N VAL A 197 25.48 1.04 30.94
CA VAL A 197 26.49 -0.03 31.18
C VAL A 197 27.70 0.23 30.30
#